data_AF-A0A506U455-F1
#
_entry.id   AF-A0A506U455-F1
#
_cell.length_a   1.000
_cell.length_b   1.000
_cell.length_c   1.000
_cell.angle_alpha   90.00
_cell.angle_beta   90.00
_cell.angle_gamma   90.00
#
_symmetry.space_group_name_H-M   'P 1'
#
loop_
_entity.id
_entity.type
_entity.pdbx_description
1 polymer ?
#
loop_
_entity_poly.entity_id
_entity_poly.type
_entity_poly.pdbx_seq_one_letter_code
_entity_poly.pdbx_strand_id
1 'polypeptide(L)'
;MLATFIIGLREGLEAALIVGIIAAFLARNGKSLAPMWIGVTVAVILSIAVGVALALVEKALPQAAQEAMETVIGAIAVIFVTGMVFWMNNHARDLKRSLEAEAAEAIGQTGAVALASMAFLAVLREGFETSVFLLATFSAAQSTAYAAIGAVSGIVLAVLIGWGIYIGGVKLNLSRFFRITGAFLILVAAGLVLSSLRTAHEAGWLNAGQQATVNLTWLVAPGTIRSALMTGVLGIPADPRLIEVIGWLAYLLPVSLIVYWPAAHRPGLRLAAQIKCVIAACLLLIAAILVVGTPYLPLQTPATAALIAQDSKAPAGSLALKSTPSGQPDSLVLSLAGEDEERFAIDPASAMQESYDGLDTLAYALTDTFSPPARPDTLDLNDLVALGGGHLPTGISPGRNPGPFTAEWSIHRALKIWTVDGRLLDASGRDAVIVTLSGGGLQTPRSFTARDAGAAYSVDPAYREAVKSAVLRHAAALHEYRFWARFMPAILLLAAAFLALSGLAGFSRSRRNTLLGQDCPTNTHRAKGTPYVTHS
;
A
#
# COMPACT_ATOMS: atom_id res chain seq x y z
N MET A 1 17.88 -13.78 10.61
CA MET A 1 18.39 -14.87 11.48
C MET A 1 17.67 -14.91 12.81
N LEU A 2 17.66 -13.82 13.59
CA LEU A 2 17.10 -13.87 14.96
C LEU A 2 15.58 -14.09 14.97
N ALA A 3 14.83 -13.39 14.11
CA ALA A 3 13.38 -13.55 14.01
C ALA A 3 12.99 -15.02 13.77
N THR A 4 13.59 -15.63 12.74
CA THR A 4 13.36 -17.02 12.38
C THR A 4 13.88 -18.01 13.42
N PHE A 5 14.97 -17.68 14.12
CA PHE A 5 15.46 -18.45 15.26
C PHE A 5 14.46 -18.47 16.42
N ILE A 6 13.90 -17.31 16.80
CA ILE A 6 12.96 -17.22 17.92
C ILE A 6 11.64 -17.92 17.58
N ILE A 7 11.16 -17.77 16.34
CA ILE A 7 9.99 -18.49 15.84
C ILE A 7 10.26 -20.01 15.88
N GLY A 8 11.33 -20.48 15.24
CA GLY A 8 11.67 -21.90 15.20
C GLY A 8 11.94 -22.50 16.59
N LEU A 9 12.55 -21.74 17.51
CA LEU A 9 12.76 -22.14 18.89
C LEU A 9 11.44 -22.28 19.65
N ARG A 10 10.47 -21.38 19.41
CA ARG A 10 9.19 -21.38 20.10
C ARG A 10 8.30 -22.52 19.63
N GLU A 11 7.99 -22.57 18.33
CA GLU A 11 7.10 -23.60 17.80
C GLU A 11 7.75 -24.98 17.93
N GLY A 12 9.06 -25.05 17.71
CA GLY A 12 9.84 -26.25 17.94
C GLY A 12 9.81 -26.71 19.40
N LEU A 13 9.77 -25.80 20.38
CA LEU A 13 9.71 -26.17 21.79
C LEU A 13 8.32 -26.70 22.15
N GLU A 14 7.24 -26.10 21.63
CA GLU A 14 5.87 -26.58 21.83
C GLU A 14 5.72 -28.00 21.26
N ALA A 15 6.16 -28.21 20.01
CA ALA A 15 6.19 -29.54 19.41
C ALA A 15 7.07 -30.53 20.18
N ALA A 16 8.29 -30.13 20.59
CA ALA A 16 9.21 -30.99 21.33
C ALA A 16 8.71 -31.34 22.73
N LEU A 17 7.97 -30.43 23.40
CA LEU A 17 7.33 -30.71 24.68
C LEU A 17 6.22 -31.75 24.54
N ILE A 18 5.33 -31.59 23.55
CA ILE A 18 4.24 -32.55 23.31
C ILE A 18 4.82 -33.93 22.97
N VAL A 19 5.77 -33.99 22.03
CA VAL A 19 6.45 -35.25 21.66
C VAL A 19 7.19 -35.84 22.86
N GLY A 20 7.88 -35.03 23.66
CA GLY A 20 8.58 -35.48 24.86
C GLY A 20 7.66 -36.08 25.92
N ILE A 21 6.49 -35.49 26.13
CA ILE A 21 5.47 -36.01 27.07
C ILE A 21 4.91 -37.34 26.58
N ILE A 22 4.55 -37.43 25.30
CA ILE A 22 4.03 -38.67 24.70
C ILE A 22 5.11 -39.77 24.70
N ALA A 23 6.37 -39.41 24.42
CA ALA A 23 7.50 -40.33 24.49
C ALA A 23 7.71 -40.86 25.92
N ALA A 24 7.66 -39.98 26.93
CA ALA A 24 7.75 -40.37 28.33
C ALA A 24 6.58 -41.30 28.74
N PHE A 25 5.37 -41.03 28.26
CA PHE A 25 4.20 -41.87 28.50
C PHE A 25 4.35 -43.27 27.89
N LEU A 26 4.77 -43.37 26.63
CA LEU A 26 4.98 -44.65 25.94
C LEU A 26 6.11 -45.45 26.59
N ALA A 27 7.22 -44.79 26.94
CA ALA A 27 8.36 -45.40 27.61
C ALA A 27 7.98 -45.95 29.00
N ARG A 28 7.21 -45.18 29.80
CA ARG A 28 6.76 -45.61 31.14
C ARG A 28 5.81 -46.80 31.11
N ASN A 29 5.05 -46.96 30.02
CA ASN A 29 4.09 -48.05 29.81
C ASN A 29 4.66 -49.24 29.02
N GLY A 30 5.97 -49.27 28.74
CA GLY A 30 6.64 -50.36 28.03
C GLY A 30 6.15 -50.55 26.59
N LYS A 31 5.55 -49.53 25.97
CA LYS A 31 5.07 -49.57 24.58
C LYS A 31 6.16 -49.07 23.63
N SER A 32 6.18 -49.60 22.41
CA SER A 32 7.15 -49.17 21.38
C SER A 32 6.92 -47.70 21.00
N LEU A 33 8.02 -46.94 20.89
CA LEU A 33 8.05 -45.55 20.41
C LEU A 33 7.98 -45.44 18.88
N ALA A 34 8.13 -46.56 18.16
CA ALA A 34 8.21 -46.55 16.69
C ALA A 34 6.99 -45.91 15.99
N PRO A 35 5.73 -46.21 16.39
CA PRO A 35 4.56 -45.59 15.76
C PRO A 35 4.52 -44.07 15.91
N MET A 36 4.96 -43.55 17.07
CA MET A 36 5.04 -42.12 17.33
C MET A 36 6.08 -41.46 16.43
N TRP A 37 7.28 -42.02 16.31
CA TRP A 37 8.34 -41.47 15.45
C TRP A 37 7.96 -41.48 13.97
N ILE A 38 7.21 -42.49 13.50
CA ILE A 38 6.65 -42.51 12.15
C ILE A 38 5.69 -41.32 11.98
N GLY A 39 4.76 -41.14 12.92
CA GLY A 39 3.83 -40.00 12.92
C GLY A 39 4.57 -38.66 12.89
N VAL A 40 5.50 -38.43 13.82
CA VAL A 40 6.29 -37.19 13.88
C VAL A 40 7.06 -36.94 12.57
N THR A 41 7.70 -37.97 12.01
CA THR A 41 8.46 -37.84 10.75
C THR A 41 7.55 -37.47 9.58
N VAL A 42 6.38 -38.11 9.46
CA VAL A 42 5.39 -37.79 8.41
C VAL A 42 4.86 -36.37 8.59
N ALA A 43 4.57 -35.94 9.83
CA ALA A 43 4.13 -34.57 10.12
C ALA A 43 5.18 -33.52 9.73
N VAL A 44 6.46 -33.76 10.04
CA VAL A 44 7.57 -32.87 9.66
C VAL A 44 7.70 -32.79 8.14
N ILE A 45 7.67 -33.93 7.43
CA ILE A 45 7.74 -33.96 5.96
C ILE A 45 6.57 -33.17 5.36
N LEU A 46 5.35 -33.37 5.87
CA LEU A 46 4.17 -32.67 5.37
C LEU A 46 4.25 -31.16 5.64
N SER A 47 4.77 -30.76 6.80
CA SER A 47 4.98 -29.35 7.15
C SER A 47 5.99 -28.68 6.22
N ILE A 48 7.11 -29.34 5.93
CA ILE A 48 8.10 -28.87 4.95
C ILE A 48 7.47 -28.79 3.56
N ALA A 49 6.69 -29.80 3.15
CA ALA A 49 6.01 -29.80 1.87
C ALA A 49 5.04 -28.61 1.72
N VAL A 50 4.30 -28.26 2.77
CA VAL A 50 3.44 -27.05 2.78
C VAL A 50 4.29 -25.79 2.61
N GLY A 51 5.38 -25.63 3.36
CA GLY A 51 6.25 -24.46 3.24
C GLY A 51 6.87 -24.31 1.84
N VAL A 52 7.34 -25.42 1.27
CA VAL A 52 7.89 -25.45 -0.10
C VAL A 52 6.79 -25.15 -1.12
N ALA A 53 5.61 -25.74 -1.00
CA ALA A 53 4.49 -25.50 -1.91
C ALA A 53 4.08 -24.02 -1.93
N LEU A 54 3.94 -23.39 -0.75
CA LEU A 54 3.62 -21.97 -0.66
C LEU A 54 4.70 -21.10 -1.30
N ALA A 55 5.99 -21.39 -1.04
CA ALA A 55 7.10 -20.64 -1.64
C ALA A 55 7.19 -20.80 -3.17
N LEU A 56 6.81 -21.96 -3.71
CA LEU A 56 6.76 -22.19 -5.15
C LEU A 56 5.59 -21.44 -5.81
N VAL A 57 4.43 -21.40 -5.15
CA VAL A 57 3.27 -20.63 -5.61
C VAL A 57 3.60 -19.14 -5.64
N GLU A 58 4.25 -18.61 -4.60
CA GLU A 58 4.69 -17.21 -4.51
C GLU A 58 5.56 -16.81 -5.69
N LYS A 59 6.56 -17.63 -6.01
CA LYS A 59 7.53 -17.39 -7.11
C LYS A 59 6.92 -17.51 -8.50
N ALA A 60 5.76 -18.13 -8.65
CA ALA A 60 5.08 -18.28 -9.93
C ALA A 60 4.19 -17.07 -10.28
N LEU A 61 3.99 -16.14 -9.34
CA LEU A 61 3.12 -14.97 -9.52
C LEU A 61 3.86 -13.81 -10.20
N PRO A 62 3.13 -12.92 -10.93
CA PRO A 62 3.65 -11.62 -11.34
C PRO A 62 4.08 -10.79 -10.12
N GLN A 63 5.06 -9.89 -10.29
CA GLN A 63 5.65 -9.11 -9.20
C GLN A 63 4.61 -8.44 -8.26
N ALA A 64 3.64 -7.71 -8.81
CA ALA A 64 2.61 -7.05 -8.01
C ALA A 64 1.73 -8.06 -7.23
N ALA A 65 1.48 -9.24 -7.79
CA ALA A 65 0.73 -10.30 -7.11
C ALA A 65 1.56 -11.02 -6.06
N GLN A 66 2.88 -11.10 -6.25
CA GLN A 66 3.82 -11.59 -5.24
C GLN A 66 3.82 -10.66 -4.01
N GLU A 67 4.00 -9.35 -4.22
CA GLU A 67 4.00 -8.34 -3.15
C GLU A 67 2.63 -8.30 -2.42
N ALA A 68 1.53 -8.49 -3.16
CA ALA A 68 0.19 -8.65 -2.59
C ALA A 68 0.08 -9.90 -1.70
N MET A 69 0.59 -11.05 -2.15
CA MET A 69 0.60 -12.29 -1.38
C MET A 69 1.47 -12.15 -0.13
N GLU A 70 2.65 -11.53 -0.23
CA GLU A 70 3.52 -11.21 0.90
C GLU A 70 2.82 -10.31 1.93
N THR A 71 2.07 -9.31 1.47
CA THR A 71 1.25 -8.45 2.33
C THR A 71 0.22 -9.27 3.13
N VAL A 72 -0.53 -10.15 2.45
CA VAL A 72 -1.58 -10.97 3.07
C VAL A 72 -0.99 -11.96 4.06
N ILE A 73 0.07 -12.67 3.68
CA ILE A 73 0.75 -13.65 4.54
C ILE A 73 1.37 -12.95 5.76
N GLY A 74 2.00 -11.79 5.57
CA GLY A 74 2.53 -10.99 6.67
C GLY A 74 1.44 -10.51 7.64
N ALA A 75 0.30 -10.06 7.13
CA ALA A 75 -0.84 -9.67 7.96
C ALA A 75 -1.40 -10.86 8.78
N ILE A 76 -1.54 -12.03 8.16
CA ILE A 76 -1.95 -13.27 8.84
C ILE A 76 -0.93 -13.64 9.91
N ALA A 77 0.37 -13.61 9.58
CA ALA A 77 1.44 -13.89 10.52
C ALA A 77 1.40 -12.96 11.74
N VAL A 78 1.21 -11.65 11.55
CA VAL A 78 1.07 -10.70 12.66
C VAL A 78 -0.11 -11.07 13.56
N ILE A 79 -1.27 -11.42 13.00
CA ILE A 79 -2.45 -11.82 13.78
C ILE A 79 -2.15 -13.07 14.62
N PHE A 80 -1.60 -14.10 13.99
CA PHE A 80 -1.30 -15.37 14.64
C PHE A 80 -0.22 -15.21 15.72
N VAL A 81 0.91 -14.56 15.43
CA VAL A 81 1.98 -14.28 16.42
C VAL A 81 1.42 -13.52 17.61
N THR A 82 0.63 -12.47 17.36
CA THR A 82 0.01 -11.68 18.41
C THR A 82 -0.94 -12.51 19.28
N GLY A 83 -1.78 -13.33 18.63
CA GLY A 83 -2.69 -14.25 19.31
C GLY A 83 -1.94 -15.23 20.23
N MET A 84 -0.85 -15.82 19.74
CA MET A 84 -0.05 -16.77 20.52
C MET A 84 0.69 -16.10 21.68
N VAL A 85 1.23 -14.90 21.49
CA VAL A 85 1.84 -14.11 22.57
C VAL A 85 0.82 -13.85 23.69
N PHE A 86 -0.43 -13.49 23.35
CA PHE A 86 -1.50 -13.31 24.33
C PHE A 86 -1.90 -14.63 24.99
N TRP A 87 -2.04 -15.72 24.21
CA TRP A 87 -2.46 -17.02 24.71
C TRP A 87 -1.46 -17.56 25.75
N MET A 88 -0.16 -17.56 25.42
CA MET A 88 0.89 -18.04 26.33
C MET A 88 1.05 -17.16 27.56
N ASN A 89 1.01 -15.83 27.44
CA ASN A 89 1.18 -14.95 28.60
C ASN A 89 0.11 -15.22 29.68
N ASN A 90 -1.07 -15.70 29.27
CA ASN A 90 -2.16 -16.06 30.16
C ASN A 90 -2.09 -17.52 30.65
N HIS A 91 -1.64 -18.48 29.84
CA HIS A 91 -1.69 -19.92 30.16
C HIS A 91 -0.35 -20.55 30.56
N ALA A 92 0.79 -19.83 30.47
CA ALA A 92 2.12 -20.37 30.74
C ALA A 92 2.37 -20.85 32.19
N ARG A 93 1.50 -20.50 33.14
CA ARG A 93 1.57 -20.98 34.54
C ARG A 93 0.85 -22.31 34.75
N ASP A 94 -0.23 -22.52 34.03
CA ASP A 94 -1.08 -23.68 34.16
C ASP A 94 -0.71 -24.78 33.16
N LEU A 95 0.04 -24.45 32.10
CA LEU A 95 0.47 -25.39 31.06
C LEU A 95 1.14 -26.65 31.64
N LYS A 96 2.02 -26.48 32.65
CA LYS A 96 2.63 -27.64 33.31
C LYS A 96 1.59 -28.53 34.02
N ARG A 97 0.60 -27.91 34.69
CA ARG A 97 -0.44 -28.63 35.44
C ARG A 97 -1.48 -29.27 34.52
N SER A 98 -1.87 -28.61 33.44
CA SER A 98 -2.82 -29.15 32.46
C SER A 98 -2.19 -30.31 31.69
N LEU A 99 -0.92 -30.20 31.31
CA LEU A 99 -0.18 -31.29 30.67
C LEU A 99 0.03 -32.49 31.62
N GLU A 100 0.31 -32.23 32.91
CA GLU A 100 0.37 -33.30 33.93
C GLU A 100 -1.01 -33.95 34.17
N ALA A 101 -2.11 -33.18 34.09
CA ALA A 101 -3.47 -33.68 34.25
C ALA A 101 -3.98 -34.48 33.04
N GLU A 102 -3.75 -34.01 31.81
CA GLU A 102 -4.09 -34.71 30.57
C GLU A 102 -3.32 -36.04 30.45
N ALA A 103 -2.03 -36.05 30.85
CA ALA A 103 -1.24 -37.27 30.93
C ALA A 103 -1.77 -38.25 31.99
N ALA A 104 -2.39 -37.75 33.07
CA ALA A 104 -3.01 -38.56 34.11
C ALA A 104 -4.39 -39.10 33.70
N GLU A 105 -5.16 -38.36 32.89
CA GLU A 105 -6.45 -38.79 32.37
C GLU A 105 -6.29 -39.87 31.28
N ALA A 106 -5.22 -39.80 30.49
CA ALA A 106 -4.84 -40.80 29.50
C ALA A 106 -4.45 -42.17 30.10
N ILE A 107 -4.31 -42.28 31.44
CA ILE A 107 -4.07 -43.53 32.17
C ILE A 107 -5.22 -44.54 31.93
N GLY A 108 -6.42 -44.08 31.57
CA GLY A 108 -7.62 -44.92 31.54
C GLY A 108 -7.86 -45.76 30.28
N GLN A 109 -7.54 -45.30 29.05
CA GLN A 109 -8.24 -45.83 27.86
C GLN A 109 -7.50 -45.92 26.50
N THR A 110 -6.27 -45.42 26.31
CA THR A 110 -5.76 -45.17 24.93
C THR A 110 -4.61 -46.06 24.46
N GLY A 111 -4.77 -46.69 23.29
CA GLY A 111 -3.75 -47.52 22.63
C GLY A 111 -2.62 -46.72 21.97
N ALA A 112 -1.48 -47.38 21.68
CA ALA A 112 -0.28 -46.78 21.09
C ALA A 112 -0.52 -46.01 19.78
N VAL A 113 -1.54 -46.39 19.02
CA VAL A 113 -1.95 -45.71 17.77
C VAL A 113 -2.57 -44.34 18.06
N ALA A 114 -3.42 -44.21 19.08
CA ALA A 114 -4.04 -42.93 19.41
C ALA A 114 -3.03 -41.89 19.88
N LEU A 115 -2.01 -42.32 20.64
CA LEU A 115 -0.91 -41.48 21.08
C LEU A 115 0.00 -41.06 19.92
N ALA A 116 0.27 -41.98 18.99
CA ALA A 116 0.98 -41.66 17.76
C ALA A 116 0.21 -40.66 16.88
N SER A 117 -1.11 -40.81 16.76
CA SER A 117 -1.97 -39.86 16.07
C SER A 117 -2.01 -38.50 16.75
N MET A 118 -2.03 -38.46 18.08
CA MET A 118 -1.97 -37.20 18.85
C MET A 118 -0.64 -36.48 18.64
N ALA A 119 0.49 -37.20 18.69
CA ALA A 119 1.81 -36.64 18.39
C ALA A 119 1.89 -36.13 16.95
N PHE A 120 1.38 -36.91 15.99
CA PHE A 120 1.31 -36.51 14.57
C PHE A 120 0.50 -35.23 14.39
N LEU A 121 -0.73 -35.16 14.91
CA LEU A 121 -1.61 -34.00 14.74
C LEU A 121 -1.06 -32.76 15.43
N ALA A 122 -0.45 -32.92 16.61
CA ALA A 122 0.21 -31.84 17.32
C ALA A 122 1.38 -31.27 16.51
N VAL A 123 2.32 -32.13 16.09
CA VAL A 123 3.48 -31.69 15.29
C VAL A 123 3.04 -31.14 13.93
N LEU A 124 2.00 -31.70 13.31
CA LEU A 124 1.48 -31.20 12.04
C LEU A 124 0.88 -29.80 12.18
N ARG A 125 0.13 -29.54 13.25
CA ARG A 125 -0.44 -28.22 13.52
C ARG A 125 0.67 -27.19 13.77
N GLU A 126 1.57 -27.48 14.71
CA GLU A 126 2.68 -26.57 15.04
C GLU A 126 3.60 -26.38 13.82
N GLY A 127 3.82 -27.44 13.03
CA GLY A 127 4.61 -27.40 11.80
C GLY A 127 3.94 -26.61 10.68
N PHE A 128 2.61 -26.67 10.54
CA PHE A 128 1.86 -25.82 9.61
C PHE A 128 1.99 -24.34 9.99
N GLU A 129 1.77 -24.00 11.25
CA GLU A 129 1.93 -22.63 11.77
C GLU A 129 3.37 -22.15 11.55
N THR A 130 4.37 -22.99 11.86
CA THR A 130 5.80 -22.71 11.61
C THR A 130 6.07 -22.42 10.14
N SER A 131 5.56 -23.24 9.21
CA SER A 131 5.78 -23.06 7.77
C SER A 131 5.21 -21.74 7.26
N VAL A 132 4.02 -21.34 7.71
CA VAL A 132 3.40 -20.06 7.34
C VAL A 132 4.20 -18.87 7.90
N PHE A 133 4.62 -18.93 9.16
CA PHE A 133 5.41 -17.87 9.78
C PHE A 133 6.81 -17.73 9.18
N LEU A 134 7.47 -18.86 8.92
CA LEU A 134 8.79 -18.85 8.30
C LEU A 134 8.71 -18.31 6.88
N LEU A 135 7.67 -18.62 6.12
CA LEU A 135 7.46 -18.03 4.80
C LEU A 135 7.33 -16.50 4.90
N ALA A 136 6.42 -16.00 5.75
CA ALA A 136 6.24 -14.57 5.97
C ALA A 136 7.56 -13.86 6.32
N THR A 137 8.35 -14.49 7.19
CA THR A 137 9.63 -13.94 7.65
C THR A 137 10.74 -14.10 6.60
N PHE A 138 10.69 -15.12 5.74
CA PHE A 138 11.65 -15.35 4.67
C PHE A 138 11.44 -14.37 3.53
N SER A 139 10.20 -14.08 3.15
CA SER A 139 9.88 -13.07 2.12
C SER A 139 10.28 -11.67 2.58
N ALA A 140 10.09 -11.35 3.86
CA ALA A 140 10.55 -10.09 4.44
C ALA A 140 12.08 -10.01 4.70
N ALA A 141 12.83 -11.11 4.56
CA ALA A 141 14.26 -11.14 4.90
C ALA A 141 15.15 -10.74 3.72
N GLN A 142 16.17 -9.92 3.99
CA GLN A 142 17.21 -9.59 3.00
C GLN A 142 17.97 -10.80 2.45
N SER A 143 18.00 -11.92 3.20
CA SER A 143 18.66 -13.16 2.77
C SER A 143 17.97 -14.37 3.35
N THR A 144 17.37 -15.16 2.46
CA THR A 144 16.67 -16.41 2.79
C THR A 144 17.61 -17.44 3.42
N ALA A 145 18.88 -17.50 3.01
CA ALA A 145 19.85 -18.46 3.56
C ALA A 145 20.12 -18.21 5.05
N TYR A 146 20.37 -16.97 5.43
CA TYR A 146 20.54 -16.59 6.84
C TYR A 146 19.24 -16.80 7.64
N ALA A 147 18.10 -16.50 7.03
CA ALA A 147 16.80 -16.76 7.64
C ALA A 147 16.59 -18.26 7.92
N ALA A 148 16.93 -19.15 6.98
CA ALA A 148 16.87 -20.59 7.14
C ALA A 148 17.81 -21.13 8.22
N ILE A 149 19.07 -20.66 8.27
CA ILE A 149 20.01 -21.02 9.34
C ILE A 149 19.45 -20.63 10.72
N GLY A 150 18.83 -19.45 10.81
CA GLY A 150 18.12 -19.02 12.03
C GLY A 150 17.04 -20.01 12.44
N ALA A 151 16.12 -20.35 11.52
CA ALA A 151 15.04 -21.30 11.80
C ALA A 151 15.55 -22.67 12.26
N VAL A 152 16.51 -23.25 11.52
CA VAL A 152 17.08 -24.57 11.83
C VAL A 152 17.79 -24.55 13.19
N SER A 153 18.59 -23.53 13.47
CA SER A 153 19.27 -23.42 14.78
C SER A 153 18.29 -23.27 15.95
N GLY A 154 17.17 -22.57 15.74
CA GLY A 154 16.08 -22.47 16.72
C GLY A 154 15.44 -23.83 16.99
N ILE A 155 15.08 -24.57 15.93
CA ILE A 155 14.48 -25.91 16.03
C ILE A 155 15.45 -26.89 16.71
N VAL A 156 16.73 -26.88 16.34
CA VAL A 156 17.76 -27.73 16.98
C VAL A 156 17.84 -27.44 18.47
N LEU A 157 17.89 -26.17 18.86
CA LEU A 157 17.91 -25.80 20.28
C LEU A 157 16.62 -26.22 21.00
N ALA A 158 15.46 -26.10 20.36
CA ALA A 158 14.20 -26.57 20.92
C ALA A 158 14.19 -28.08 21.17
N VAL A 159 14.69 -28.87 20.22
CA VAL A 159 14.84 -30.33 20.36
C VAL A 159 15.79 -30.67 21.51
N LEU A 160 16.92 -29.95 21.64
CA LEU A 160 17.86 -30.14 22.76
C LEU A 160 17.21 -29.82 24.12
N ILE A 161 16.41 -28.76 24.20
CA ILE A 161 15.68 -28.42 25.42
C ILE A 161 14.62 -29.47 25.72
N GLY A 162 13.81 -29.89 24.74
CA GLY A 162 12.80 -30.93 24.90
C GLY A 162 13.41 -32.26 25.34
N TRP A 163 14.54 -32.65 24.77
CA TRP A 163 15.32 -33.81 25.18
C TRP A 163 15.83 -33.69 26.63
N GLY A 164 16.36 -32.52 27.01
CA GLY A 164 16.80 -32.24 28.38
C GLY A 164 15.66 -32.30 29.41
N ILE A 165 14.43 -31.96 29.00
CA ILE A 165 13.22 -32.09 29.83
C ILE A 165 12.81 -33.57 29.92
N TYR A 166 12.85 -34.33 28.81
CA TYR A 166 12.54 -35.77 28.79
C TYR A 166 13.42 -36.58 29.76
N ILE A 167 14.72 -36.26 29.84
CA ILE A 167 15.67 -36.92 30.77
C ILE A 167 15.52 -36.39 32.22
N GLY A 168 14.73 -35.34 32.46
CA GLY A 168 14.51 -34.75 33.79
C GLY A 168 15.65 -33.85 34.29
N GLY A 169 16.65 -33.56 33.45
CA GLY A 169 17.83 -32.77 33.78
C GLY A 169 17.61 -31.25 33.74
N VAL A 170 16.60 -30.76 33.03
CA VAL A 170 16.37 -29.32 32.80
C VAL A 170 15.12 -28.84 33.54
N LYS A 171 15.30 -28.04 34.60
CA LYS A 171 14.21 -27.33 35.30
C LYS A 171 14.06 -25.92 34.72
N LEU A 172 13.39 -25.80 33.57
CA LEU A 172 13.17 -24.51 32.91
C LEU A 172 11.93 -23.79 33.48
N ASN A 173 12.08 -22.52 33.85
CA ASN A 173 10.93 -21.69 34.23
C ASN A 173 10.23 -21.21 32.95
N LEU A 174 9.27 -22.02 32.46
CA LEU A 174 8.52 -21.77 31.24
C LEU A 174 7.90 -20.36 31.20
N SER A 175 7.35 -19.89 32.32
CA SER A 175 6.77 -18.55 32.39
C SER A 175 7.79 -17.43 32.16
N ARG A 176 9.03 -17.56 32.66
CA ARG A 176 10.09 -16.56 32.39
C ARG A 176 10.60 -16.66 30.95
N PHE A 177 10.81 -17.88 30.46
CA PHE A 177 11.27 -18.11 29.10
C PHE A 177 10.30 -17.50 28.08
N PHE A 178 9.02 -17.84 28.16
CA PHE A 178 7.99 -17.32 27.26
C PHE A 178 7.76 -15.82 27.39
N ARG A 179 7.94 -15.25 28.59
CA ARG A 179 7.88 -13.80 28.78
C ARG A 179 9.03 -13.08 28.06
N ILE A 180 10.24 -13.64 28.07
CA ILE A 180 11.39 -13.04 27.39
C ILE A 180 11.27 -13.23 25.88
N THR A 181 11.01 -14.45 25.40
CA THR A 181 10.86 -14.72 23.97
C THR A 181 9.65 -13.99 23.36
N GLY A 182 8.55 -13.86 24.11
CA GLY A 182 7.40 -13.04 23.71
C GLY A 182 7.74 -11.57 23.46
N ALA A 183 8.73 -11.00 24.15
CA ALA A 183 9.10 -9.59 23.97
C ALA A 183 9.79 -9.40 22.62
N PHE A 184 10.67 -10.34 22.28
CA PHE A 184 11.28 -10.39 20.97
C PHE A 184 10.27 -10.67 19.86
N LEU A 185 9.29 -11.55 20.09
CA LEU A 185 8.23 -11.81 19.10
C LEU A 185 7.38 -10.58 18.81
N ILE A 186 7.07 -9.78 19.83
CA ILE A 186 6.39 -8.49 19.64
C ILE A 186 7.22 -7.54 18.78
N LEU A 187 8.55 -7.49 18.97
CA LEU A 187 9.43 -6.69 18.12
C LEU A 187 9.49 -7.22 16.68
N VAL A 188 9.58 -8.54 16.51
CA VAL A 188 9.58 -9.19 15.19
C VAL A 188 8.26 -8.95 14.46
N ALA A 189 7.13 -9.11 15.15
CA ALA A 189 5.81 -8.85 14.58
C ALA A 189 5.62 -7.37 14.23
N ALA A 190 6.19 -6.44 15.01
CA ALA A 190 6.23 -5.03 14.62
C ALA A 190 7.03 -4.83 13.32
N GLY A 191 8.16 -5.53 13.17
CA GLY A 191 8.91 -5.56 11.92
C GLY A 191 8.12 -6.13 10.73
N LEU A 192 7.33 -7.19 10.96
CA LEU A 192 6.43 -7.75 9.94
C LEU A 192 5.34 -6.77 9.53
N VAL A 193 4.76 -6.00 10.48
CA VAL A 193 3.82 -4.92 10.15
C VAL A 193 4.47 -3.91 9.21
N LEU A 194 5.72 -3.54 9.49
CA LEU A 194 6.46 -2.60 8.66
C LEU A 194 6.66 -3.15 7.24
N SER A 195 7.16 -4.38 7.10
CA SER A 195 7.35 -5.01 5.79
C SER A 195 6.03 -5.20 5.04
N SER A 196 4.94 -5.58 5.72
CA SER A 196 3.62 -5.72 5.09
C SER A 196 3.06 -4.39 4.59
N LEU A 197 3.33 -3.28 5.26
CA LEU A 197 2.92 -1.96 4.77
C LEU A 197 3.74 -1.53 3.55
N ARG A 198 5.01 -1.93 3.49
CA ARG A 198 5.87 -1.71 2.33
C ARG A 198 5.40 -2.51 1.12
N THR A 199 5.21 -3.82 1.27
CA THR A 199 4.73 -4.67 0.17
C THR A 199 3.29 -4.32 -0.23
N ALA A 200 2.47 -3.78 0.67
CA ALA A 200 1.16 -3.22 0.31
C ALA A 200 1.27 -1.97 -0.58
N HIS A 201 2.32 -1.17 -0.43
CA HIS A 201 2.59 -0.05 -1.32
C HIS A 201 3.10 -0.53 -2.67
N GLU A 202 4.03 -1.48 -2.68
CA GLU A 202 4.61 -2.05 -3.90
C GLU A 202 3.53 -2.75 -4.75
N ALA A 203 2.61 -3.48 -4.09
CA ALA A 203 1.41 -4.05 -4.71
C ALA A 203 0.36 -3.02 -5.18
N GLY A 204 0.56 -1.73 -4.90
CA GLY A 204 -0.34 -0.64 -5.26
C GLY A 204 -1.60 -0.51 -4.39
N TRP A 205 -1.71 -1.27 -3.29
CA TRP A 205 -2.85 -1.23 -2.37
C TRP A 205 -2.82 -0.01 -1.43
N LEU A 206 -1.62 0.47 -1.06
CA LEU A 206 -1.42 1.54 -0.08
C LEU A 206 -0.43 2.60 -0.56
N ASN A 207 -0.92 3.58 -1.34
CA ASN A 207 -0.08 4.64 -1.93
C ASN A 207 -0.05 5.95 -1.12
N ALA A 208 -0.62 5.95 0.08
CA ALA A 208 -0.66 7.11 0.97
C ALA A 208 0.37 6.99 2.10
N GLY A 209 0.88 8.12 2.60
CA GLY A 209 1.88 8.17 3.68
C GLY A 209 3.26 7.68 3.27
N GLN A 210 3.63 7.82 1.98
CA GLN A 210 4.91 7.38 1.43
C GLN A 210 6.05 8.41 1.55
N GLN A 211 5.77 9.49 2.28
CA GLN A 211 6.73 10.54 2.58
C GLN A 211 7.90 9.96 3.40
N ALA A 212 9.11 10.36 3.05
CA ALA A 212 10.31 10.01 3.81
C ALA A 212 10.24 10.67 5.19
N THR A 213 10.53 9.92 6.25
CA THR A 213 10.47 10.43 7.63
C THR A 213 11.86 10.80 8.15
N VAL A 214 12.65 9.78 8.50
CA VAL A 214 13.98 9.92 9.08
C VAL A 214 14.93 9.11 8.25
N ASN A 215 16.06 9.71 7.86
CA ASN A 215 17.14 8.96 7.26
C ASN A 215 17.88 8.19 8.36
N LEU A 216 17.71 6.86 8.39
CA LEU A 216 18.35 5.96 9.35
C LEU A 216 19.61 5.31 8.76
N THR A 217 20.19 5.83 7.67
CA THR A 217 21.42 5.28 7.08
C THR A 217 22.59 5.28 8.07
N TRP A 218 22.58 6.17 9.07
CA TRP A 218 23.55 6.16 10.18
C TRP A 218 23.41 4.95 11.12
N LEU A 219 22.19 4.42 11.27
CA LEU A 219 21.87 3.28 12.14
C LEU A 219 21.88 1.95 11.36
N VAL A 220 21.42 1.99 10.12
CA VAL A 220 21.29 0.86 9.19
C VAL A 220 22.21 1.11 7.99
N ALA A 221 23.51 1.19 8.25
CA ALA A 221 24.51 1.36 7.19
C ALA A 221 24.64 0.06 6.38
N PRO A 222 24.38 0.08 5.05
CA PRO A 222 24.42 -1.12 4.22
C PRO A 222 25.74 -1.87 4.35
N GLY A 223 25.68 -3.19 4.53
CA GLY A 223 26.86 -4.06 4.67
C GLY A 223 27.42 -4.19 6.09
N THR A 224 26.79 -3.60 7.11
CA THR A 224 27.24 -3.73 8.51
C THR A 224 26.49 -4.83 9.27
N ILE A 225 27.13 -5.44 10.27
CA ILE A 225 26.46 -6.40 11.19
C ILE A 225 25.29 -5.72 11.91
N ARG A 226 25.41 -4.41 12.19
CA ARG A 226 24.35 -3.61 12.81
C ARG A 226 23.13 -3.44 11.91
N SER A 227 23.32 -3.20 10.61
CA SER A 227 22.19 -3.16 9.67
C SER A 227 21.52 -4.52 9.56
N ALA A 228 22.30 -5.61 9.50
CA ALA A 228 21.76 -6.96 9.48
C ALA A 228 20.97 -7.30 10.76
N LEU A 229 21.38 -6.77 11.92
CA LEU A 229 20.64 -6.88 13.17
C LEU A 229 19.39 -5.99 13.18
N MET A 230 19.47 -4.71 12.81
CA MET A 230 18.32 -3.81 12.87
C MET A 230 17.25 -4.18 11.84
N THR A 231 17.63 -4.46 10.61
CA THR A 231 16.69 -4.89 9.57
C THR A 231 16.26 -6.34 9.78
N GLY A 232 17.17 -7.23 10.23
CA GLY A 232 16.87 -8.65 10.42
C GLY A 232 16.22 -9.04 11.75
N VAL A 233 16.28 -8.19 12.78
CA VAL A 233 15.62 -8.41 14.09
C VAL A 233 14.36 -7.57 14.23
N LEU A 234 14.43 -6.28 13.87
CA LEU A 234 13.36 -5.31 14.10
C LEU A 234 12.57 -4.99 12.84
N GLY A 235 13.00 -5.48 11.67
CA GLY A 235 12.39 -5.15 10.38
C GLY A 235 12.55 -3.68 9.98
N ILE A 236 13.45 -2.92 10.63
CA ILE A 236 13.57 -1.47 10.42
C ILE A 236 14.45 -1.22 9.18
N PRO A 237 13.92 -0.59 8.12
CA PRO A 237 14.67 -0.22 6.92
C PRO A 237 15.51 1.04 7.17
N ALA A 238 16.45 1.32 6.26
CA ALA A 238 17.25 2.55 6.32
C ALA A 238 16.43 3.81 5.97
N ASP A 239 15.34 3.65 5.22
CA ASP A 239 14.48 4.71 4.70
C ASP A 239 12.98 4.51 5.07
N PRO A 240 12.63 4.50 6.37
CA PRO A 240 11.25 4.23 6.77
C PRO A 240 10.28 5.30 6.26
N ARG A 241 9.16 4.83 5.70
CA ARG A 241 8.05 5.68 5.23
C ARG A 241 7.15 6.09 6.39
N LEU A 242 6.39 7.18 6.25
CA LEU A 242 5.52 7.66 7.33
C LEU A 242 4.52 6.60 7.78
N ILE A 243 3.87 5.93 6.83
CA ILE A 243 2.87 4.90 7.14
C ILE A 243 3.48 3.68 7.83
N GLU A 244 4.70 3.30 7.43
CA GLU A 244 5.50 2.23 8.03
C GLU A 244 5.79 2.51 9.51
N VAL A 245 6.25 3.72 9.84
CA VAL A 245 6.54 4.13 11.22
C VAL A 245 5.27 4.18 12.08
N ILE A 246 4.19 4.74 11.55
CA ILE A 246 2.90 4.81 12.25
C ILE A 246 2.38 3.40 12.53
N GLY A 247 2.40 2.51 11.54
CA GLY A 247 1.99 1.12 11.70
C GLY A 247 2.83 0.36 12.73
N TRP A 248 4.15 0.53 12.67
CA TRP A 248 5.07 -0.06 13.64
C TRP A 248 4.77 0.39 15.08
N LEU A 249 4.56 1.69 15.31
CA LEU A 249 4.20 2.22 16.64
C LEU A 249 2.79 1.79 17.08
N ALA A 250 1.82 1.80 16.16
CA ALA A 250 0.43 1.41 16.40
C ALA A 250 0.29 -0.06 16.79
N TYR A 251 1.23 -0.92 16.35
CA TYR A 251 1.32 -2.30 16.79
C TYR A 251 2.13 -2.44 18.09
N LEU A 252 3.36 -1.91 18.09
CA LEU A 252 4.33 -2.16 19.15
C LEU A 252 3.87 -1.62 20.51
N LEU A 253 3.38 -0.37 20.56
CA LEU A 253 3.04 0.27 21.82
C LEU A 253 1.84 -0.41 22.49
N PRO A 254 0.68 -0.65 21.82
CA PRO A 254 -0.45 -1.28 22.49
C PRO A 254 -0.17 -2.72 22.91
N VAL A 255 0.45 -3.53 22.05
CA VAL A 255 0.70 -4.95 22.36
C VAL A 255 1.69 -5.08 23.51
N SER A 256 2.80 -4.32 23.49
CA SER A 256 3.78 -4.33 24.58
C SER A 256 3.18 -3.85 25.91
N LEU A 257 2.37 -2.78 25.88
CA LEU A 257 1.67 -2.29 27.05
C LEU A 257 0.73 -3.35 27.63
N ILE A 258 -0.10 -4.02 26.82
CA ILE A 258 -1.05 -5.03 27.33
C ILE A 258 -0.32 -6.25 27.91
N VAL A 259 0.73 -6.74 27.25
CA VAL A 259 1.44 -7.96 27.65
C VAL A 259 2.32 -7.75 28.89
N TYR A 260 3.03 -6.62 28.96
CA TYR A 260 4.02 -6.35 30.00
C TYR A 260 3.52 -5.43 31.12
N TRP A 261 2.26 -4.99 31.10
CA TRP A 261 1.72 -4.15 32.17
C TRP A 261 1.90 -4.81 33.55
N PRO A 262 2.53 -4.14 34.53
CA PRO A 262 2.74 -4.70 35.86
C PRO A 262 1.43 -5.13 36.52
N ALA A 263 1.36 -6.38 36.98
CA ALA A 263 0.16 -6.92 37.63
C ALA A 263 -0.30 -6.09 38.84
N ALA A 264 0.66 -5.53 39.60
CA ALA A 264 0.40 -4.68 40.76
C ALA A 264 -0.23 -3.33 40.42
N HIS A 265 -0.04 -2.84 39.20
CA HIS A 265 -0.58 -1.56 38.71
C HIS A 265 -1.74 -1.78 37.74
N ARG A 266 -2.32 -2.98 37.68
CA ARG A 266 -3.48 -3.24 36.81
C ARG A 266 -4.65 -2.37 37.30
N PRO A 267 -5.17 -1.47 36.45
CA PRO A 267 -6.24 -0.59 36.85
C PRO A 267 -7.47 -1.41 37.26
N GLY A 268 -8.11 -1.03 38.37
CA GLY A 268 -9.39 -1.63 38.76
C GLY A 268 -10.45 -1.42 37.66
N LEU A 269 -11.55 -2.18 37.72
CA LEU A 269 -12.58 -2.21 36.65
C LEU A 269 -13.06 -0.81 36.21
N ARG A 270 -13.23 0.12 37.16
CA ARG A 270 -13.64 1.51 36.87
C ARG A 270 -12.55 2.32 36.17
N LEU A 271 -11.31 2.27 36.67
CA LEU A 271 -10.19 2.99 36.06
C LEU A 271 -9.87 2.45 34.67
N ALA A 272 -9.97 1.14 34.47
CA ALA A 272 -9.84 0.51 33.15
C ALA A 272 -10.91 0.99 32.17
N ALA A 273 -12.16 1.11 32.63
CA ALA A 273 -13.24 1.66 31.81
C ALA A 273 -13.02 3.16 31.48
N GLN A 274 -12.56 3.96 32.43
CA GLN A 274 -12.20 5.37 32.22
C GLN A 274 -11.08 5.52 31.18
N ILE A 275 -9.99 4.76 31.32
CA ILE A 275 -8.87 4.78 30.37
C ILE A 275 -9.35 4.45 28.95
N LYS A 276 -10.20 3.42 28.79
CA LYS A 276 -10.77 3.06 27.48
C LYS A 276 -11.60 4.19 26.88
N CYS A 277 -12.43 4.87 27.68
CA CYS A 277 -13.21 6.02 27.23
C CYS A 277 -12.31 7.22 26.88
N VAL A 278 -11.24 7.47 27.63
CA VAL A 278 -10.27 8.53 27.32
C VAL A 278 -9.54 8.24 26.01
N ILE A 279 -9.06 7.00 25.81
CA ILE A 279 -8.44 6.59 24.56
C ILE A 279 -9.43 6.74 23.40
N ALA A 280 -10.69 6.30 23.57
CA ALA A 280 -11.73 6.49 22.56
C ALA A 280 -11.93 7.98 22.21
N ALA A 281 -12.00 8.86 23.21
CA ALA A 281 -12.12 10.31 22.98
C ALA A 281 -10.91 10.89 22.25
N CYS A 282 -9.68 10.47 22.61
CA CYS A 282 -8.47 10.87 21.89
C CYS A 282 -8.48 10.40 20.42
N LEU A 283 -8.93 9.18 20.15
CA LEU A 283 -9.05 8.67 18.77
C LEU A 283 -10.10 9.47 17.97
N LEU A 284 -11.24 9.83 18.57
CA LEU A 284 -12.23 10.71 17.94
C LEU A 284 -11.66 12.10 17.63
N LEU A 285 -10.87 12.67 18.56
CA LEU A 285 -10.22 13.96 18.36
C LEU A 285 -9.22 13.89 17.20
N ILE A 286 -8.36 12.86 17.16
CA ILE A 286 -7.41 12.65 16.06
C ILE A 286 -8.15 12.47 14.74
N ALA A 287 -9.24 11.70 14.71
CA ALA A 287 -10.07 11.54 13.51
C ALA A 287 -10.63 12.88 13.01
N ALA A 288 -11.13 13.73 13.92
CA ALA A 288 -11.61 15.06 13.56
C ALA A 288 -10.49 15.98 13.05
N ILE A 289 -9.31 15.95 13.69
CA ILE A 289 -8.13 16.71 13.24
C ILE A 289 -7.71 16.25 11.85
N LEU A 290 -7.72 14.94 11.55
CA LEU A 290 -7.38 14.43 10.23
C LEU A 290 -8.38 14.86 9.16
N VAL A 291 -9.69 14.84 9.45
CA VAL A 291 -10.72 15.28 8.51
C VAL A 291 -10.60 16.77 8.18
N VAL A 292 -10.33 17.61 9.19
CA VAL A 292 -10.27 19.08 9.02
C VAL A 292 -8.89 19.55 8.55
N GLY A 293 -7.83 18.92 9.03
CA GLY A 293 -6.44 19.34 8.82
C GLY A 293 -5.80 18.83 7.54
N THR A 294 -6.47 17.97 6.77
CA THR A 294 -5.96 17.46 5.48
C THR A 294 -6.44 18.34 4.33
N PRO A 295 -5.58 19.18 3.74
CA PRO A 295 -6.01 20.08 2.68
C PRO A 295 -6.35 19.28 1.41
N TYR A 296 -7.49 19.63 0.80
CA TYR A 296 -7.77 19.22 -0.57
C TYR A 296 -6.96 20.10 -1.52
N LEU A 297 -6.11 19.48 -2.35
CA LEU A 297 -5.31 20.19 -3.34
C LEU A 297 -6.08 20.20 -4.68
N PRO A 298 -6.71 21.32 -5.09
CA PRO A 298 -7.39 21.38 -6.37
C PRO A 298 -6.41 21.31 -7.54
N LEU A 299 -6.84 20.77 -8.67
CA LEU A 299 -6.06 20.78 -9.91
C LEU A 299 -5.89 22.21 -10.41
N GLN A 300 -4.67 22.75 -10.30
CA GLN A 300 -4.29 24.06 -10.80
C GLN A 300 -3.45 23.89 -12.07
N THR A 301 -4.00 24.34 -13.19
CA THR A 301 -3.30 24.40 -14.49
C THR A 301 -3.23 25.85 -14.94
N PRO A 302 -2.23 26.24 -15.75
CA PRO A 302 -2.22 27.57 -16.35
C PRO A 302 -3.49 27.75 -17.19
N ALA A 303 -4.09 28.94 -17.14
CA ALA A 303 -5.38 29.20 -17.79
C ALA A 303 -5.28 29.35 -19.31
N THR A 304 -4.10 29.71 -19.80
CA THR A 304 -3.80 29.98 -21.20
C THR A 304 -2.53 29.24 -21.61
N ALA A 305 -2.59 28.52 -22.72
CA ALA A 305 -1.46 27.87 -23.35
C ALA A 305 -0.85 28.80 -24.40
N ALA A 306 0.48 28.95 -24.40
CA ALA A 306 1.17 29.61 -25.49
C ALA A 306 1.24 28.67 -26.71
N LEU A 307 1.03 29.21 -27.91
CA LEU A 307 1.17 28.49 -29.17
C LEU A 307 2.49 28.89 -29.83
N ILE A 308 3.16 27.91 -30.44
CA ILE A 308 4.37 28.10 -31.23
C ILE A 308 4.15 27.58 -32.65
N ALA A 309 4.77 28.22 -33.63
CA ALA A 309 4.80 27.73 -35.01
C ALA A 309 5.64 26.45 -35.08
N GLN A 310 5.18 25.41 -35.79
CA GLN A 310 5.87 24.12 -35.83
C GLN A 310 7.24 24.20 -36.52
N ASP A 311 7.37 25.02 -37.56
CA ASP A 311 8.60 25.09 -38.35
C ASP A 311 9.67 25.96 -37.69
N SER A 312 9.29 27.15 -37.19
CA SER A 312 10.24 28.14 -36.66
C SER A 312 10.33 28.17 -35.13
N LYS A 313 9.41 27.52 -34.42
CA LYS A 313 9.20 27.63 -32.96
C LYS A 313 8.98 29.06 -32.46
N ALA A 314 8.69 30.00 -33.36
CA ALA A 314 8.34 31.36 -32.98
C ALA A 314 6.97 31.40 -32.29
N PRO A 315 6.70 32.40 -31.43
CA PRO A 315 5.39 32.59 -30.83
C PRO A 315 4.32 32.77 -31.92
N ALA A 316 3.29 31.91 -31.91
CA ALA A 316 2.20 31.92 -32.88
C ALA A 316 0.89 32.48 -32.30
N GLY A 317 0.73 32.46 -30.97
CA GLY A 317 -0.50 32.93 -30.33
C GLY A 317 -0.72 32.35 -28.94
N SER A 318 -1.98 32.33 -28.51
CA SER A 318 -2.42 31.71 -27.26
C SER A 318 -3.75 30.96 -27.42
N LEU A 319 -3.98 29.99 -26.54
CA LEU A 319 -5.14 29.13 -26.53
C LEU A 319 -5.68 29.02 -25.10
N ALA A 320 -6.99 29.20 -24.91
CA ALA A 320 -7.62 29.08 -23.60
C ALA A 320 -8.85 28.17 -23.68
N LEU A 321 -8.89 27.14 -22.85
CA LEU A 321 -10.05 26.28 -22.71
C LEU A 321 -10.96 26.82 -21.59
N LYS A 322 -12.23 27.04 -21.92
CA LYS A 322 -13.29 27.33 -20.97
C LYS A 322 -14.05 26.04 -20.70
N SER A 323 -14.25 25.77 -19.41
CA SER A 323 -14.98 24.60 -18.94
C SER A 323 -16.21 25.03 -18.15
N THR A 324 -17.25 24.22 -18.18
CA THR A 324 -18.47 24.42 -17.40
C THR A 324 -18.19 24.30 -15.89
N PRO A 325 -19.13 24.72 -15.01
CA PRO A 325 -19.01 24.49 -13.57
C PRO A 325 -18.92 23.00 -13.18
N SER A 326 -19.41 22.09 -14.03
CA SER A 326 -19.26 20.64 -13.85
C SER A 326 -17.89 20.11 -14.30
N GLY A 327 -17.02 20.98 -14.83
CA GLY A 327 -15.67 20.65 -15.27
C GLY A 327 -15.57 20.11 -16.70
N GLN A 328 -16.65 20.11 -17.48
CA GLN A 328 -16.60 19.65 -18.87
C GLN A 328 -16.11 20.77 -19.81
N PRO A 329 -15.32 20.46 -20.86
CA PRO A 329 -14.98 21.42 -21.91
C PRO A 329 -16.25 22.04 -22.53
N ASP A 330 -16.28 23.36 -22.67
CA ASP A 330 -17.44 24.12 -23.21
C ASP A 330 -17.05 24.87 -24.48
N SER A 331 -16.01 25.70 -24.39
CA SER A 331 -15.53 26.47 -25.52
C SER A 331 -14.02 26.66 -25.49
N LEU A 332 -13.43 26.84 -26.67
CA LEU A 332 -12.02 27.10 -26.86
C LEU A 332 -11.86 28.49 -27.45
N VAL A 333 -11.01 29.31 -26.84
CA VAL A 333 -10.66 30.65 -27.34
C VAL A 333 -9.27 30.58 -27.94
N LEU A 334 -9.16 30.81 -29.23
CA LEU A 334 -7.92 30.85 -29.99
C LEU A 334 -7.58 32.31 -30.33
N SER A 335 -6.36 32.73 -30.04
CA SER A 335 -5.85 34.06 -30.40
C SER A 335 -4.51 33.87 -31.11
N LEU A 336 -4.50 34.00 -32.43
CA LEU A 336 -3.28 33.92 -33.23
C LEU A 336 -2.70 35.31 -33.47
N ALA A 337 -1.38 35.38 -33.66
CA ALA A 337 -0.69 36.65 -33.85
C ALA A 337 -1.19 37.36 -35.13
N GLY A 338 -1.84 38.51 -34.96
CA GLY A 338 -2.37 39.31 -36.07
C GLY A 338 -3.78 38.94 -36.53
N GLU A 339 -4.46 38.02 -35.84
CA GLU A 339 -5.86 37.66 -36.07
C GLU A 339 -6.74 38.06 -34.87
N ASP A 340 -8.05 38.22 -35.11
CA ASP A 340 -9.04 38.41 -34.04
C ASP A 340 -9.21 37.12 -33.21
N GLU A 341 -9.70 37.26 -31.97
CA GLU A 341 -10.01 36.10 -31.14
C GLU A 341 -11.15 35.28 -31.75
N GLU A 342 -10.91 33.99 -31.93
CA GLU A 342 -11.88 33.03 -32.43
C GLU A 342 -12.37 32.12 -31.31
N ARG A 343 -13.66 31.77 -31.34
CA ARG A 343 -14.28 30.90 -30.33
C ARG A 343 -14.88 29.67 -30.98
N PHE A 344 -14.38 28.50 -30.56
CA PHE A 344 -14.92 27.21 -30.96
C PHE A 344 -15.83 26.67 -29.86
N ALA A 345 -17.06 26.30 -30.21
CA ALA A 345 -17.89 25.49 -29.34
C ALA A 345 -17.36 24.05 -29.34
N ILE A 346 -17.27 23.44 -28.16
CA ILE A 346 -16.87 22.04 -28.02
C ILE A 346 -18.12 21.23 -27.68
N ASP A 347 -18.47 20.27 -28.53
CA ASP A 347 -19.50 19.28 -28.20
C ASP A 347 -18.88 18.15 -27.36
N PRO A 348 -19.26 17.98 -26.08
CA PRO A 348 -18.73 16.90 -25.25
C PRO A 348 -18.98 15.50 -25.82
N ALA A 349 -20.02 15.32 -26.65
CA ALA A 349 -20.33 14.04 -27.28
C ALA A 349 -19.34 13.66 -28.40
N SER A 350 -18.60 14.63 -28.94
CA SER A 350 -17.57 14.41 -29.97
C SER A 350 -16.22 13.91 -29.42
N ALA A 351 -16.13 13.74 -28.09
CA ALA A 351 -14.90 13.32 -27.42
C ALA A 351 -14.44 11.93 -27.85
N MET A 352 -13.15 11.81 -28.21
CA MET A 352 -12.50 10.53 -28.49
C MET A 352 -11.52 10.20 -27.36
N GLN A 353 -11.67 9.04 -26.74
CA GLN A 353 -10.74 8.60 -25.71
C GLN A 353 -9.41 8.15 -26.35
N GLU A 354 -8.31 8.79 -25.96
CA GLU A 354 -6.97 8.51 -26.49
C GLU A 354 -5.95 8.49 -25.34
N SER A 355 -4.96 7.58 -25.43
CA SER A 355 -3.77 7.68 -24.58
C SER A 355 -2.77 8.63 -25.23
N TYR A 356 -2.47 9.74 -24.56
CA TYR A 356 -1.55 10.75 -25.06
C TYR A 356 -0.56 11.13 -23.98
N ASP A 357 0.74 11.07 -24.30
CA ASP A 357 1.84 11.37 -23.39
C ASP A 357 1.81 10.58 -22.05
N GLY A 358 1.28 9.35 -22.11
CA GLY A 358 1.13 8.45 -20.96
C GLY A 358 -0.06 8.77 -20.05
N LEU A 359 -0.95 9.69 -20.45
CA LEU A 359 -2.18 10.03 -19.76
C LEU A 359 -3.40 9.54 -20.54
N ASP A 360 -4.47 9.19 -19.83
CA ASP A 360 -5.79 8.98 -20.42
C ASP A 360 -6.43 10.34 -20.70
N THR A 361 -6.67 10.63 -21.97
CA THR A 361 -7.13 11.93 -22.44
C THR A 361 -8.40 11.83 -23.27
N LEU A 362 -9.12 12.94 -23.35
CA LEU A 362 -10.19 13.15 -24.32
C LEU A 362 -9.70 14.09 -25.40
N ALA A 363 -9.71 13.61 -26.64
CA ALA A 363 -9.36 14.36 -27.83
C ALA A 363 -10.61 14.91 -28.52
N TYR A 364 -10.53 16.13 -29.02
CA TYR A 364 -11.57 16.78 -29.81
C TYR A 364 -10.98 17.32 -31.10
N ALA A 365 -11.68 17.11 -32.22
CA ALA A 365 -11.33 17.66 -33.52
C ALA A 365 -12.31 18.79 -33.86
N LEU A 366 -11.76 19.99 -34.02
CA LEU A 366 -12.49 21.22 -34.32
C LEU A 366 -12.08 21.69 -35.70
N THR A 367 -13.05 22.11 -36.50
CA THR A 367 -12.81 22.62 -37.84
C THR A 367 -13.62 23.87 -38.09
N ASP A 368 -13.03 24.85 -38.77
CA ASP A 368 -13.74 26.04 -39.22
C ASP A 368 -13.28 26.46 -40.62
N THR A 369 -14.10 27.25 -41.31
CA THR A 369 -13.80 27.79 -42.63
C THR A 369 -14.21 29.26 -42.69
N PHE A 370 -13.24 30.13 -42.93
CA PHE A 370 -13.45 31.58 -42.95
C PHE A 370 -12.65 32.26 -44.07
N SER A 371 -12.95 33.53 -44.35
CA SER A 371 -12.25 34.32 -45.36
C SER A 371 -11.04 35.04 -44.74
N PRO A 372 -9.85 34.97 -45.35
CA PRO A 372 -8.67 35.65 -44.82
C PRO A 372 -8.81 37.18 -44.89
N PRO A 373 -8.24 37.92 -43.94
CA PRO A 373 -8.21 39.39 -44.01
C PRO A 373 -7.28 39.86 -45.14
N ALA A 374 -7.78 40.79 -45.97
CA ALA A 374 -7.02 41.55 -46.97
C ALA A 374 -6.16 40.72 -47.96
N ARG A 375 -6.82 40.00 -48.87
CA ARG A 375 -6.17 39.30 -50.01
C ARG A 375 -6.54 39.95 -51.35
N PRO A 376 -5.69 39.86 -52.38
CA PRO A 376 -6.00 40.41 -53.69
C PRO A 376 -7.11 39.61 -54.39
N ASP A 377 -8.10 40.33 -54.93
CA ASP A 377 -9.23 39.74 -55.66
C ASP A 377 -8.86 39.27 -57.07
N THR A 378 -7.67 39.64 -57.55
CA THR A 378 -7.15 39.26 -58.86
C THR A 378 -5.71 38.77 -58.78
N LEU A 379 -5.39 37.68 -59.48
CA LEU A 379 -4.06 37.06 -59.52
C LEU A 379 -3.58 36.90 -60.96
N ASP A 380 -2.29 37.12 -61.20
CA ASP A 380 -1.64 36.82 -62.47
C ASP A 380 -0.93 35.45 -62.46
N LEU A 381 -0.33 35.05 -63.58
CA LEU A 381 0.38 33.77 -63.67
C LEU A 381 1.62 33.70 -62.75
N ASN A 382 2.30 34.82 -62.48
CA ASN A 382 3.46 34.85 -61.59
C ASN A 382 3.03 34.66 -60.14
N ASP A 383 1.91 35.28 -59.73
CA ASP A 383 1.32 35.11 -58.41
C ASP A 383 0.91 33.65 -58.18
N LEU A 384 0.34 32.99 -59.20
CA LEU A 384 -0.02 31.58 -59.11
C LEU A 384 1.19 30.65 -58.97
N VAL A 385 2.29 30.95 -59.67
CA VAL A 385 3.56 30.21 -59.52
C VAL A 385 4.12 30.38 -58.12
N ALA A 386 4.07 31.59 -57.56
CA ALA A 386 4.51 31.86 -56.19
C ALA A 386 3.67 31.07 -55.17
N LEU A 387 2.34 31.14 -55.26
CA LEU A 387 1.43 30.42 -54.36
C LEU A 387 1.50 28.90 -54.50
N GLY A 388 1.82 28.39 -55.70
CA GLY A 388 2.00 26.97 -55.99
C GLY A 388 3.35 26.40 -55.51
N GLY A 389 4.28 27.23 -55.04
CA GLY A 389 5.62 26.78 -54.65
C GLY A 389 6.54 26.56 -55.86
N GLY A 390 6.54 27.51 -56.79
CA GLY A 390 7.46 27.55 -57.94
C GLY A 390 6.96 26.87 -59.20
N HIS A 391 5.70 26.42 -59.24
CA HIS A 391 5.06 25.82 -60.40
C HIS A 391 3.59 26.24 -60.48
N LEU A 392 3.02 26.22 -61.70
CA LEU A 392 1.60 26.52 -61.89
C LEU A 392 0.73 25.41 -61.28
N PRO A 393 -0.40 25.76 -60.65
CA PRO A 393 -1.37 24.78 -60.17
C PRO A 393 -1.83 23.85 -61.29
N THR A 394 -2.10 22.59 -60.92
CA THR A 394 -2.54 21.56 -61.86
C THR A 394 -3.82 21.99 -62.58
N GLY A 395 -3.82 21.91 -63.92
CA GLY A 395 -4.99 22.26 -64.76
C GLY A 395 -5.01 23.70 -65.27
N ILE A 396 -3.95 24.49 -65.02
CA ILE A 396 -3.76 25.83 -65.58
C ILE A 396 -2.62 25.77 -66.61
N SER A 397 -2.84 26.33 -67.80
CA SER A 397 -1.83 26.36 -68.85
C SER A 397 -1.72 27.77 -69.45
N PRO A 398 -0.54 28.42 -69.46
CA PRO A 398 -0.41 29.82 -69.90
C PRO A 398 -0.97 30.11 -71.30
N GLY A 399 -0.79 29.17 -72.24
CA GLY A 399 -1.30 29.31 -73.61
C GLY A 399 -2.82 29.20 -73.76
N ARG A 400 -3.54 28.63 -72.77
CA ARG A 400 -5.01 28.52 -72.77
C ARG A 400 -5.67 29.41 -71.72
N ASN A 401 -4.94 29.76 -70.67
CA ASN A 401 -5.41 30.50 -69.51
C ASN A 401 -4.43 31.66 -69.26
N PRO A 402 -4.51 32.75 -70.04
CA PRO A 402 -3.54 33.84 -69.97
C PRO A 402 -3.71 34.75 -68.73
N GLY A 403 -4.82 34.66 -67.99
CA GLY A 403 -5.13 35.56 -66.88
C GLY A 403 -5.54 36.98 -67.33
N PRO A 404 -5.73 37.93 -66.39
CA PRO A 404 -5.74 37.73 -64.94
C PRO A 404 -6.93 36.89 -64.47
N PHE A 405 -6.77 36.21 -63.34
CA PHE A 405 -7.79 35.37 -62.72
C PHE A 405 -8.46 36.14 -61.58
N THR A 406 -9.77 35.98 -61.42
CA THR A 406 -10.47 36.41 -60.20
C THR A 406 -10.25 35.35 -59.12
N ALA A 407 -9.86 35.78 -57.93
CA ALA A 407 -9.45 34.91 -56.83
C ALA A 407 -10.39 35.07 -55.63
N GLU A 408 -11.04 33.98 -55.25
CA GLU A 408 -11.76 33.87 -53.99
C GLU A 408 -10.91 33.07 -53.01
N TRP A 409 -10.81 33.57 -51.77
CA TRP A 409 -9.93 33.01 -50.75
C TRP A 409 -10.74 32.43 -49.59
N SER A 410 -10.38 31.22 -49.17
CA SER A 410 -10.87 30.63 -47.92
C SER A 410 -9.72 30.02 -47.13
N ILE A 411 -9.82 30.06 -45.80
CA ILE A 411 -8.95 29.34 -44.89
C ILE A 411 -9.76 28.19 -44.32
N HIS A 412 -9.24 26.97 -44.44
CA HIS A 412 -9.73 25.81 -43.73
C HIS A 412 -8.82 25.54 -42.53
N ARG A 413 -9.36 25.70 -41.33
CA ARG A 413 -8.66 25.46 -40.07
C ARG A 413 -9.06 24.11 -39.51
N ALA A 414 -8.07 23.30 -39.16
CA ALA A 414 -8.24 22.05 -38.44
C ALA A 414 -7.42 22.08 -37.15
N LEU A 415 -8.09 21.93 -36.01
CA LEU A 415 -7.51 22.02 -34.68
C LEU A 415 -7.86 20.75 -33.90
N LYS A 416 -6.84 20.06 -33.40
CA LYS A 416 -7.01 18.94 -32.47
C LYS A 416 -6.55 19.37 -31.08
N ILE A 417 -7.38 19.13 -30.08
CA ILE A 417 -7.06 19.41 -28.67
C ILE A 417 -7.11 18.12 -27.86
N TRP A 418 -6.25 18.00 -26.85
CA TRP A 418 -6.26 16.94 -25.85
C TRP A 418 -6.54 17.55 -24.49
N THR A 419 -7.46 16.93 -23.76
CA THR A 419 -7.86 17.36 -22.42
C THR A 419 -7.74 16.23 -21.40
N VAL A 420 -7.44 16.60 -20.15
CA VAL A 420 -7.32 15.69 -19.01
C VAL A 420 -8.05 16.32 -17.82
N ASP A 421 -8.98 15.58 -17.20
CA ASP A 421 -9.87 16.10 -16.14
C ASP A 421 -10.52 17.45 -16.47
N GLY A 422 -10.89 17.66 -17.74
CA GLY A 422 -11.52 18.90 -18.22
C GLY A 422 -10.56 20.09 -18.36
N ARG A 423 -9.25 19.89 -18.27
CA ARG A 423 -8.20 20.89 -18.50
C ARG A 423 -7.48 20.63 -19.81
N LEU A 424 -7.03 21.70 -20.48
CA LEU A 424 -6.24 21.60 -21.71
C LEU A 424 -4.84 21.06 -21.40
N LEU A 425 -4.50 19.92 -22.00
CA LEU A 425 -3.16 19.31 -21.93
C LEU A 425 -2.29 19.77 -23.10
N ASP A 426 -2.81 19.65 -24.32
CA ASP A 426 -2.09 19.94 -25.55
C ASP A 426 -3.05 20.32 -26.67
N ALA A 427 -2.54 20.97 -27.71
CA ALA A 427 -3.27 21.22 -28.94
C ALA A 427 -2.33 21.35 -30.13
N SER A 428 -2.81 20.97 -31.30
CA SER A 428 -2.15 21.20 -32.57
C SER A 428 -3.14 21.61 -33.63
N GLY A 429 -2.80 22.65 -34.38
CA GLY A 429 -3.64 23.22 -35.42
C GLY A 429 -2.87 23.41 -36.71
N ARG A 430 -3.61 23.39 -37.82
CA ARG A 430 -3.09 23.72 -39.13
C ARG A 430 -4.13 24.48 -39.93
N ASP A 431 -3.68 25.55 -40.55
CA ASP A 431 -4.46 26.33 -41.48
C ASP A 431 -4.04 25.99 -42.92
N ALA A 432 -5.02 25.75 -43.77
CA ALA A 432 -4.85 25.54 -45.20
C ALA A 432 -5.57 26.65 -45.96
N VAL A 433 -4.82 27.50 -46.65
CA VAL A 433 -5.38 28.57 -47.50
C VAL A 433 -5.74 27.98 -48.85
N ILE A 434 -7.03 27.98 -49.19
CA ILE A 434 -7.55 27.55 -50.47
C ILE A 434 -7.87 28.78 -51.30
N VAL A 435 -7.37 28.77 -52.55
CA VAL A 435 -7.63 29.81 -53.54
C VAL A 435 -8.48 29.19 -54.63
N THR A 436 -9.66 29.77 -54.86
CA THR A 436 -10.56 29.39 -55.95
C THR A 436 -10.48 30.44 -57.05
N LEU A 437 -9.98 30.02 -58.21
CA LEU A 437 -9.78 30.87 -59.37
C LEU A 437 -10.96 30.75 -60.32
N SER A 438 -11.40 31.87 -60.86
CA SER A 438 -12.36 31.98 -61.96
C SER A 438 -11.88 33.01 -62.99
N GLY A 439 -12.49 33.02 -64.18
CA GLY A 439 -12.06 33.91 -65.27
C GLY A 439 -10.69 33.52 -65.87
N GLY A 440 -9.99 34.48 -66.48
CA GLY A 440 -8.63 34.27 -67.03
C GLY A 440 -8.50 33.18 -68.11
N GLY A 441 -9.60 32.79 -68.76
CA GLY A 441 -9.66 31.70 -69.75
C GLY A 441 -10.05 30.33 -69.20
N LEU A 442 -10.41 30.21 -67.91
CA LEU A 442 -10.90 28.97 -67.32
C LEU A 442 -12.37 28.71 -67.69
N GLN A 443 -12.69 27.49 -68.12
CA GLN A 443 -14.07 27.06 -68.43
C GLN A 443 -14.88 26.74 -67.17
N THR A 444 -14.20 26.34 -66.10
CA THR A 444 -14.78 26.03 -64.78
C THR A 444 -13.85 26.55 -63.69
N PRO A 445 -14.38 26.98 -62.53
CA PRO A 445 -13.53 27.37 -61.40
C PRO A 445 -12.53 26.27 -61.01
N ARG A 446 -11.36 26.68 -60.52
CA ARG A 446 -10.29 25.78 -60.09
C ARG A 446 -9.79 26.19 -58.71
N SER A 447 -9.80 25.25 -57.77
CA SER A 447 -9.31 25.48 -56.41
C SER A 447 -7.98 24.76 -56.17
N PHE A 448 -7.07 25.40 -55.45
CA PHE A 448 -5.81 24.80 -55.02
C PHE A 448 -5.40 25.33 -53.64
N THR A 449 -4.56 24.59 -52.92
CA THR A 449 -4.02 25.01 -51.62
C THR A 449 -2.72 25.80 -51.83
N ALA A 450 -2.66 27.02 -51.31
CA ALA A 450 -1.45 27.85 -51.34
C ALA A 450 -0.40 27.33 -50.35
N ARG A 451 0.84 27.09 -50.82
CA ARG A 451 1.90 26.42 -50.03
C ARG A 451 2.52 27.30 -48.94
N ASP A 452 2.75 28.58 -49.21
CA ASP A 452 3.43 29.52 -48.28
C ASP A 452 2.47 30.31 -47.39
N ALA A 453 1.18 29.96 -47.39
CA ALA A 453 0.14 30.73 -46.71
C ALA A 453 -0.48 30.01 -45.50
N GLY A 454 -0.18 28.72 -45.29
CA GLY A 454 -0.71 27.94 -44.18
C GLY A 454 0.21 27.92 -42.97
N ALA A 455 -0.32 28.21 -41.77
CA ALA A 455 0.42 28.12 -40.52
C ALA A 455 0.09 26.81 -39.78
N ALA A 456 1.12 26.02 -39.45
CA ALA A 456 1.00 24.92 -38.51
C ALA A 456 1.51 25.36 -37.14
N TYR A 457 0.72 25.14 -36.09
CA TYR A 457 1.04 25.56 -34.73
C TYR A 457 0.72 24.46 -33.73
N SER A 458 1.40 24.50 -32.59
CA SER A 458 1.14 23.60 -31.47
C SER A 458 1.36 24.32 -30.14
N VAL A 459 0.78 23.78 -29.08
CA VAL A 459 1.04 24.26 -27.72
C VAL A 459 2.52 24.08 -27.38
N ASP A 460 3.07 25.09 -26.70
CA ASP A 460 4.43 25.08 -26.19
C ASP A 460 4.66 23.83 -25.31
N PRO A 461 5.69 23.01 -25.60
CA PRO A 461 6.06 21.87 -24.76
C PRO A 461 6.22 22.21 -23.27
N ALA A 462 6.63 23.43 -22.91
CA ALA A 462 6.74 23.85 -21.52
C ALA A 462 5.38 23.93 -20.80
N TYR A 463 4.32 24.37 -21.49
CA TYR A 463 2.96 24.36 -20.94
C TYR A 463 2.49 22.91 -20.73
N ARG A 464 2.72 22.05 -21.73
CA ARG A 464 2.33 20.63 -21.67
C ARG A 464 2.94 19.92 -20.47
N GLU A 465 4.25 20.10 -20.24
CA GLU A 465 4.96 19.50 -19.11
C GLU A 465 4.47 20.07 -17.76
N ALA A 466 4.17 21.37 -17.71
CA ALA A 466 3.60 22.00 -16.52
C ALA A 466 2.21 21.44 -16.17
N VAL A 467 1.34 21.20 -17.18
CA VAL A 467 0.03 20.58 -16.97
C VAL A 467 0.17 19.12 -16.57
N LYS A 468 1.01 18.34 -17.28
CA LYS A 468 1.27 16.93 -16.96
C LYS A 468 1.73 16.76 -15.51
N SER A 469 2.73 17.53 -15.09
CA SER A 469 3.24 17.50 -13.71
C SER A 469 2.20 17.96 -12.68
N ALA A 470 1.30 18.89 -13.03
CA ALA A 470 0.20 19.30 -12.16
C ALA A 470 -0.85 18.19 -11.99
N VAL A 471 -1.20 17.49 -13.08
CA VAL A 471 -2.15 16.35 -13.07
C VAL A 471 -1.61 15.20 -12.23
N LEU A 472 -0.34 14.80 -12.44
CA LEU A 472 0.29 13.73 -11.68
C LEU A 472 0.38 14.06 -10.18
N ARG A 473 0.72 15.30 -9.83
CA ARG A 473 0.71 15.77 -8.42
C ARG A 473 -0.69 15.77 -7.83
N HIS A 474 -1.70 16.18 -8.59
CA HIS A 474 -3.09 16.17 -8.15
C HIS A 474 -3.58 14.73 -7.89
N ALA A 475 -3.29 13.80 -8.80
CA ALA A 475 -3.63 12.39 -8.64
C ALA A 475 -3.01 11.80 -7.36
N ALA A 476 -1.71 12.03 -7.13
CA ALA A 476 -1.04 11.60 -5.90
C ALA A 476 -1.65 12.25 -4.64
N ALA A 477 -1.95 13.55 -4.69
CA ALA A 477 -2.58 14.27 -3.57
C ALA A 477 -4.00 13.77 -3.27
N LEU A 478 -4.76 13.32 -4.28
CA LEU A 478 -6.08 12.72 -4.08
C LEU A 478 -5.99 11.39 -3.33
N HIS A 479 -4.98 10.56 -3.62
CA HIS A 479 -4.75 9.31 -2.88
C HIS A 479 -4.43 9.60 -1.40
N GLU A 480 -3.53 10.55 -1.13
CA GLU A 480 -3.22 11.02 0.23
C GLU A 480 -4.46 11.58 0.93
N TYR A 481 -5.19 12.48 0.28
CA TYR A 481 -6.40 13.08 0.84
C TYR A 481 -7.47 12.04 1.16
N ARG A 482 -7.78 11.12 0.25
CA ARG A 482 -8.79 10.07 0.49
C ARG A 482 -8.38 9.16 1.66
N PHE A 483 -7.10 8.83 1.76
CA PHE A 483 -6.61 8.00 2.84
C PHE A 483 -6.70 8.71 4.20
N TRP A 484 -6.10 9.90 4.32
CA TRP A 484 -6.04 10.62 5.59
C TRP A 484 -7.35 11.30 6.00
N ALA A 485 -8.14 11.80 5.05
CA ALA A 485 -9.39 12.51 5.36
C ALA A 485 -10.60 11.57 5.49
N ARG A 486 -10.56 10.35 4.93
CA ARG A 486 -11.71 9.44 4.94
C ARG A 486 -11.40 8.07 5.53
N PHE A 487 -10.40 7.38 5.00
CA PHE A 487 -10.13 5.99 5.38
C PHE A 487 -9.60 5.87 6.82
N MET A 488 -8.56 6.63 7.16
CA MET A 488 -7.96 6.60 8.51
C MET A 488 -8.95 7.08 9.59
N PRO A 489 -9.70 8.19 9.42
CA PRO A 489 -10.75 8.58 10.35
C PRO A 489 -11.80 7.50 10.54
N ALA A 490 -12.23 6.80 9.48
CA ALA A 490 -13.19 5.70 9.60
C ALA A 490 -12.65 4.56 10.49
N ILE A 491 -11.39 4.17 10.32
CA ILE A 491 -10.73 3.17 11.18
C ILE A 491 -10.68 3.65 12.63
N LEU A 492 -10.27 4.90 12.86
CA LEU A 492 -10.19 5.49 14.19
C LEU A 492 -11.57 5.57 14.87
N LEU A 493 -12.63 5.91 14.11
CA LEU A 493 -14.02 5.91 14.58
C LEU A 493 -14.48 4.51 15.01
N LEU A 494 -14.18 3.48 14.20
CA LEU A 494 -14.51 2.09 14.54
C LEU A 494 -13.77 1.63 15.81
N ALA A 495 -12.48 1.93 15.91
CA ALA A 495 -11.67 1.62 17.10
C ALA A 495 -12.19 2.37 18.34
N ALA A 496 -12.52 3.65 18.20
CA ALA A 496 -13.11 4.45 19.27
C ALA A 496 -14.46 3.90 19.73
N ALA A 497 -15.33 3.52 18.79
CA ALA A 497 -16.63 2.91 19.09
C ALA A 497 -16.47 1.60 19.86
N PHE A 498 -15.57 0.72 19.42
CA PHE A 498 -15.27 -0.54 20.11
C PHE A 498 -14.76 -0.30 21.54
N LEU A 499 -13.81 0.64 21.72
CA LEU A 499 -13.27 0.98 23.03
C LEU A 499 -14.33 1.60 23.94
N ALA A 500 -15.15 2.52 23.43
CA ALA A 500 -16.23 3.15 24.16
C ALA A 500 -17.29 2.13 24.62
N LEU A 501 -17.74 1.24 23.72
CA LEU A 501 -18.68 0.16 24.06
C LEU A 501 -18.10 -0.77 25.13
N SER A 502 -16.83 -1.17 24.98
CA SER A 502 -16.17 -2.04 25.96
C SER A 502 -15.94 -1.34 27.31
N GLY A 503 -15.74 -0.02 27.32
CA GLY A 503 -15.66 0.83 28.51
C GLY A 503 -17.00 0.94 29.24
N LEU A 504 -18.07 1.24 28.50
CA LEU A 504 -19.44 1.30 29.03
C LEU A 504 -19.89 -0.04 29.62
N ALA A 505 -19.59 -1.15 28.95
CA ALA A 505 -19.82 -2.49 29.48
C ALA A 505 -18.99 -2.76 30.76
N GLY A 506 -17.78 -2.19 30.86
CA GLY A 506 -16.97 -2.23 32.09
C GLY A 506 -17.63 -1.49 33.25
N PHE A 507 -18.20 -0.31 33.01
CA PHE A 507 -18.94 0.46 34.01
C PHE A 507 -20.19 -0.26 34.49
N SER A 508 -20.97 -0.88 33.58
CA SER A 508 -22.18 -1.61 33.95
C SER A 508 -21.87 -2.84 34.81
N ARG A 509 -20.79 -3.57 34.50
CA ARG A 509 -20.27 -4.68 35.32
C ARG A 509 -19.79 -4.21 36.69
N SER A 510 -19.05 -3.11 36.75
CA SER A 510 -18.62 -2.55 38.04
C SER A 510 -19.81 -2.16 38.91
N ARG A 511 -20.83 -1.48 38.36
CA ARG A 511 -22.05 -1.15 39.12
C ARG A 511 -22.77 -2.39 39.64
N ARG A 512 -22.91 -3.46 38.83
CA ARG A 512 -23.51 -4.73 39.27
C ARG A 512 -22.74 -5.35 40.44
N ASN A 513 -21.42 -5.38 40.39
CA ASN A 513 -20.61 -5.94 41.48
C ASN A 513 -20.72 -5.14 42.78
N THR A 514 -20.80 -3.81 42.68
CA THR A 514 -21.02 -2.95 43.85
C THR A 514 -22.40 -3.14 44.47
N LEU A 515 -23.44 -3.39 43.64
CA LEU A 515 -24.81 -3.67 44.11
C LEU A 515 -24.96 -5.07 44.73
N LEU A 516 -24.15 -6.05 44.29
CA LEU A 516 -24.16 -7.43 44.79
C LEU A 516 -23.26 -7.64 46.02
N GLY A 517 -22.62 -6.58 46.55
CA GLY A 517 -21.79 -6.66 47.77
C GLY A 517 -20.51 -7.50 47.65
N GLN A 518 -20.02 -7.76 46.43
CA GLN A 518 -18.86 -8.64 46.19
C GLN A 518 -17.49 -7.94 46.20
N ASP A 519 -17.43 -6.67 46.58
CA ASP A 519 -16.14 -5.96 46.76
C ASP A 519 -15.49 -6.43 48.07
N CYS A 520 -14.85 -7.60 48.04
CA CYS A 520 -13.99 -8.08 49.12
C CYS A 520 -12.80 -7.10 49.29
N PRO A 521 -12.52 -6.58 50.50
CA PRO A 521 -11.53 -5.52 50.67
C PRO A 521 -10.13 -6.04 50.35
N THR A 522 -9.44 -5.28 49.51
CA THR A 522 -8.03 -5.45 49.16
C THR A 522 -7.16 -5.42 50.41
N ASN A 523 -6.56 -6.58 50.65
CA ASN A 523 -5.52 -6.92 51.61
C ASN A 523 -4.54 -5.77 51.89
N THR A 524 -4.72 -5.08 53.01
CA THR A 524 -3.80 -4.08 53.56
C THR A 524 -3.58 -4.32 55.06
N HIS A 525 -3.06 -5.48 55.46
CA HIS A 525 -2.36 -5.59 56.75
C HIS A 525 -1.32 -6.71 56.74
N ARG A 526 -0.07 -6.38 56.38
CA ARG A 526 1.10 -7.13 56.81
C ARG A 526 2.27 -6.17 57.05
N ALA A 527 2.37 -5.65 58.27
CA ALA A 527 3.62 -5.34 58.97
C ALA A 527 3.31 -4.54 60.25
N LYS A 528 3.37 -5.22 61.39
CA LYS A 528 4.04 -4.73 62.61
C LYS A 528 4.06 -5.91 63.58
N GLY A 529 5.20 -6.60 63.60
CA GLY A 529 5.54 -7.47 64.71
C GLY A 529 5.79 -6.59 65.94
N THR A 530 5.19 -6.98 67.06
CA THR A 530 5.56 -6.49 68.40
C THR A 530 6.13 -7.64 69.21
N PRO A 531 7.09 -7.34 70.11
CA PRO A 531 8.03 -8.32 70.62
C PRO A 531 7.50 -9.05 71.86
N TYR A 532 8.12 -10.19 72.12
CA TYR A 532 8.06 -10.94 73.37
C TYR A 532 8.18 -10.01 74.60
N VAL A 533 7.25 -10.16 75.55
CA VAL A 533 7.41 -9.73 76.94
C VAL A 533 7.17 -10.96 77.81
N THR A 534 8.25 -11.36 78.46
CA THR A 534 8.33 -12.24 79.63
C THR A 534 7.76 -11.56 80.87
N HIS A 535 6.93 -12.25 81.65
CA HIS A 535 6.74 -12.19 83.12
C HIS A 535 5.65 -13.24 83.43
N SER A 536 5.68 -14.11 84.43
CA SER A 536 6.57 -14.43 85.55
C SER A 536 6.10 -15.77 86.10
#